data_AF-A0A1Y4HIT4-F1
#
_entry.id   AF-A0A1Y4HIT4-F1
#
_cell.length_a   1.000
_cell.length_b   1.000
_cell.length_c   1.000
_cell.angle_alpha   90.00
_cell.angle_beta   90.00
_cell.angle_gamma   90.00
#
_symmetry.space_group_name_H-M   'P 1'
#
loop_
_entity.id
_entity.type
_entity.pdbx_description
1 polymer ?
#
loop_
_entity_poly.entity_id
_entity_poly.type
_entity_poly.pdbx_seq_one_letter_code
_entity_poly.pdbx_strand_id
1 'polypeptide(L)'
;MKTAILSLTLLLLALCQTAQAQQTDTLDIRQQNIVLIASATARGDLNNLKTSLSRGLDNGMTVNEIKEVLVHAYAYCGFPRSLRALQTFMEVLDSRKAQGITDTVGREASAITDKREKYTRGAELLEKLSGTPADAPKTGYAAFAPIIEQYLKEHLFCDIFERDLLTWQERELATVSILTAMGEGVEPMLKSHSAICLRQGITEGQLRQMTTLVNGLDDDDPFARGTLMPDNPNFTGKAWLQGYVTPQDGFGCTVSNVTFAPGCRNSWHSHKGGQLLLCTSGKGYYQEKGKPIQLLLPGDVVKIAPDVIHWHGAAPDSEFTHIAIGTQLDKGGVTWLEPVTDEEYNSYKESNNR
;
A
#
# COMPACT_ATOMS: atom_id res chain seq x y z
N MET A 1 27.53 51.06 -30.46
CA MET A 1 26.46 50.12 -30.87
C MET A 1 26.84 48.63 -30.88
N LYS A 2 28.07 48.21 -30.53
CA LYS A 2 28.46 46.78 -30.53
C LYS A 2 28.61 46.13 -29.15
N THR A 3 28.51 46.89 -28.05
CA THR A 3 28.67 46.39 -26.68
C THR A 3 27.34 46.14 -25.95
N ALA A 4 26.22 46.68 -26.42
CA ALA A 4 24.91 46.51 -25.79
C ALA A 4 24.16 45.23 -26.20
N ILE A 5 24.55 44.58 -27.30
CA ILE A 5 23.86 43.39 -27.82
C ILE A 5 24.35 42.11 -27.14
N LEU A 6 25.63 42.04 -26.73
CA LEU A 6 26.18 40.84 -26.07
C LEU A 6 25.64 40.62 -24.66
N SER A 7 25.26 41.68 -23.96
CA SER A 7 24.73 41.61 -22.59
C SER A 7 23.28 41.15 -22.54
N LEU A 8 22.50 41.37 -23.62
CA LEU A 8 21.10 40.95 -23.70
C LEU A 8 20.97 39.47 -24.09
N THR A 9 21.89 38.93 -24.90
CA THR A 9 21.92 37.50 -25.23
C THR A 9 22.38 36.63 -24.06
N LEU A 10 23.31 37.11 -23.20
CA LEU A 10 23.70 36.36 -22.00
C LEU A 10 22.60 36.34 -20.92
N LEU A 11 21.74 37.37 -20.85
CA LEU A 11 20.65 37.42 -19.88
C LEU A 11 19.46 36.53 -20.28
N LEU A 12 19.25 36.28 -21.58
CA LEU A 12 18.26 35.32 -22.08
C LEU A 12 18.73 33.86 -22.00
N LEU A 13 20.04 33.59 -21.96
CA LEU A 13 20.60 32.26 -21.73
C LEU A 13 20.56 31.84 -20.24
N ALA A 14 20.42 32.79 -19.31
CA ALA A 14 20.29 32.50 -17.87
C ALA A 14 18.86 32.14 -17.44
N LEU A 15 17.85 32.39 -18.28
CA LEU A 15 16.44 32.02 -18.03
C LEU A 15 16.05 30.67 -18.66
N CYS A 16 16.98 29.99 -19.32
CA CYS A 16 16.83 28.61 -19.80
C CYS A 16 17.70 27.62 -19.01
N GLN A 17 17.99 27.91 -17.74
CA GLN A 17 18.28 26.83 -16.79
C GLN A 17 16.97 26.08 -16.56
N THR A 18 16.81 25.05 -17.38
CA THR A 18 16.06 23.83 -17.13
C THR A 18 15.40 23.82 -15.75
N ALA A 19 14.07 23.98 -15.75
CA ALA A 19 13.26 23.24 -14.79
C ALA A 19 13.52 21.74 -15.02
N GLN A 20 14.67 21.25 -14.56
CA GLN A 20 14.81 19.84 -14.25
C GLN A 20 13.80 19.63 -13.15
N ALA A 21 12.68 18.99 -13.49
CA ALA A 21 11.75 18.49 -12.50
C ALA A 21 12.59 17.75 -11.46
N GLN A 22 12.66 18.31 -10.25
CA GLN A 22 13.38 17.70 -9.16
C GLN A 22 12.74 16.32 -8.99
N GLN A 23 13.50 15.28 -9.31
CA GLN A 23 12.96 13.93 -9.29
C GLN A 23 12.44 13.66 -7.89
N THR A 24 11.13 13.44 -7.78
CA THR A 24 10.46 13.27 -6.49
C THR A 24 11.03 12.01 -5.83
N ASP A 25 11.55 12.15 -4.62
CA ASP A 25 12.17 11.04 -3.87
C ASP A 25 11.12 10.10 -3.23
N THR A 26 9.89 10.14 -3.73
CA THR A 26 8.74 9.38 -3.25
C THR A 26 8.02 8.73 -4.43
N LEU A 27 7.41 7.58 -4.16
CA LEU A 27 6.57 6.84 -5.09
C LEU A 27 5.28 7.62 -5.32
N ASP A 28 4.87 7.75 -6.58
CA ASP A 28 3.54 8.27 -6.89
C ASP A 28 2.44 7.26 -6.49
N ILE A 29 1.18 7.69 -6.55
CA ILE A 29 0.06 6.84 -6.12
C ILE A 29 -0.07 5.55 -6.94
N ARG A 30 0.26 5.59 -8.23
CA ARG A 30 0.19 4.42 -9.11
C ARG A 30 1.28 3.43 -8.76
N GLN A 31 2.50 3.90 -8.57
CA GLN A 31 3.63 3.11 -8.10
C GLN A 31 3.36 2.47 -6.74
N GLN A 32 2.78 3.21 -5.77
CA GLN A 32 2.38 2.66 -4.47
C GLN A 32 1.34 1.52 -4.62
N ASN A 33 0.34 1.68 -5.49
CA ASN A 33 -0.65 0.62 -5.74
C ASN A 33 -0.01 -0.62 -6.39
N ILE A 34 0.92 -0.45 -7.32
CA ILE A 34 1.68 -1.57 -7.92
C ILE A 34 2.46 -2.32 -6.84
N VAL A 35 3.16 -1.61 -5.96
CA VAL A 35 3.92 -2.21 -4.84
C VAL A 35 3.01 -3.07 -3.98
N LEU A 36 1.88 -2.53 -3.52
CA LEU A 36 0.94 -3.21 -2.63
C LEU A 36 0.27 -4.43 -3.29
N ILE A 37 -0.18 -4.31 -4.54
CA ILE A 37 -0.79 -5.42 -5.29
C ILE A 37 0.23 -6.55 -5.50
N ALA A 38 1.45 -6.20 -5.93
CA ALA A 38 2.49 -7.18 -6.24
C ALA A 38 2.97 -7.93 -4.98
N SER A 39 3.17 -7.22 -3.87
CA SER A 39 3.61 -7.81 -2.60
C SER A 39 2.53 -8.65 -1.91
N ALA A 40 1.27 -8.18 -1.85
CA ALA A 40 0.15 -8.98 -1.34
C ALA A 40 -0.05 -10.27 -2.16
N THR A 41 0.13 -10.19 -3.49
CA THR A 41 0.12 -11.36 -4.38
C THR A 41 1.23 -12.35 -4.05
N ALA A 42 2.46 -11.87 -3.84
CA ALA A 42 3.61 -12.71 -3.51
C ALA A 42 3.43 -13.49 -2.20
N ARG A 43 2.92 -12.82 -1.15
CA ARG A 43 2.56 -13.46 0.14
C ARG A 43 1.34 -14.37 0.03
N GLY A 44 0.52 -14.13 -0.99
CA GLY A 44 -0.83 -14.67 -1.15
C GLY A 44 -1.73 -14.31 0.02
N ASP A 45 -1.56 -13.09 0.53
CA ASP A 45 -2.48 -12.46 1.45
C ASP A 45 -3.68 -11.92 0.67
N LEU A 46 -4.73 -12.73 0.57
CA LEU A 46 -5.89 -12.42 -0.25
C LEU A 46 -6.74 -11.29 0.33
N ASN A 47 -6.66 -11.04 1.64
CA ASN A 47 -7.43 -9.98 2.28
C ASN A 47 -6.84 -8.62 1.95
N ASN A 48 -5.53 -8.45 2.17
CA ASN A 48 -4.85 -7.21 1.79
C ASN A 48 -4.80 -7.03 0.28
N LEU A 49 -4.77 -8.12 -0.49
CA LEU A 49 -4.91 -8.05 -1.94
C LEU A 49 -6.26 -7.46 -2.36
N LYS A 50 -7.40 -7.89 -1.78
CA LYS A 50 -8.72 -7.30 -2.09
C LYS A 50 -8.73 -5.78 -1.87
N THR A 51 -8.21 -5.35 -0.72
CA THR A 51 -8.08 -3.92 -0.38
C THR A 51 -7.21 -3.18 -1.41
N SER A 52 -6.05 -3.75 -1.75
CA SER A 52 -5.10 -3.13 -2.67
C SER A 52 -5.65 -3.05 -4.10
N LEU A 53 -6.39 -4.06 -4.55
CA LEU A 53 -7.05 -4.09 -5.86
C LEU A 53 -8.14 -3.03 -5.98
N SER A 54 -9.04 -2.93 -4.98
CA SER A 54 -10.06 -1.89 -4.95
C SER A 54 -9.44 -0.49 -4.92
N ARG A 55 -8.43 -0.29 -4.08
CA ARG A 55 -7.69 0.98 -3.99
C ARG A 55 -6.98 1.33 -5.31
N GLY A 56 -6.43 0.35 -6.01
CA GLY A 56 -5.84 0.55 -7.34
C GLY A 56 -6.86 1.08 -8.35
N LEU A 57 -8.04 0.46 -8.40
CA LEU A 57 -9.15 0.89 -9.25
C LEU A 57 -9.65 2.30 -8.89
N ASP A 58 -9.85 2.58 -7.61
CA ASP A 58 -10.31 3.89 -7.13
C ASP A 58 -9.29 5.01 -7.42
N ASN A 59 -7.99 4.68 -7.44
CA ASN A 59 -6.91 5.59 -7.82
C ASN A 59 -6.67 5.64 -9.35
N GLY A 60 -7.55 5.03 -10.15
CA GLY A 60 -7.54 5.17 -11.60
C GLY A 60 -6.65 4.19 -12.36
N MET A 61 -6.12 3.14 -11.72
CA MET A 61 -5.56 2.03 -12.49
C MET A 61 -6.69 1.30 -13.22
N THR A 62 -6.45 0.95 -14.48
CA THR A 62 -7.42 0.20 -15.27
C THR A 62 -7.38 -1.28 -14.93
N VAL A 63 -8.46 -1.99 -15.24
CA VAL A 63 -8.55 -3.44 -15.05
C VAL A 63 -7.39 -4.17 -15.74
N ASN A 64 -7.05 -3.78 -16.97
CA ASN A 64 -6.00 -4.43 -17.74
C ASN A 64 -4.58 -4.14 -17.22
N GLU A 65 -4.34 -2.97 -16.61
CA GLU A 65 -3.06 -2.68 -15.96
C GLU A 65 -2.87 -3.49 -14.68
N ILE A 66 -3.93 -3.66 -13.88
CA ILE A 66 -3.89 -4.53 -12.70
C ILE A 66 -3.67 -5.99 -13.11
N LYS A 67 -4.40 -6.48 -14.14
CA LYS A 67 -4.15 -7.82 -14.71
C LYS A 67 -2.69 -8.00 -15.09
N GLU A 68 -2.06 -6.97 -15.68
CA GLU A 68 -0.67 -7.03 -16.09
C GLU A 68 0.29 -7.21 -14.89
N VAL A 69 0.04 -6.55 -13.75
CA VAL A 69 0.80 -6.77 -12.51
C VAL A 69 0.64 -8.22 -12.02
N LEU A 70 -0.59 -8.75 -12.05
CA LEU A 70 -0.88 -10.11 -11.58
C LEU A 70 -0.30 -11.19 -12.50
N VAL A 71 -0.31 -10.95 -13.82
CA VAL A 71 0.35 -11.81 -14.82
C VAL A 71 1.86 -11.73 -14.65
N HIS A 72 2.45 -10.55 -14.47
CA HIS A 72 3.89 -10.41 -14.21
C HIS A 72 4.33 -11.23 -12.99
N ALA A 73 3.50 -11.28 -11.95
CA ALA A 73 3.82 -11.94 -10.69
C ALA A 73 4.12 -13.45 -10.82
N TYR A 74 3.52 -14.20 -11.75
CA TYR A 74 3.74 -15.66 -11.81
C TYR A 74 5.20 -16.01 -12.09
N ALA A 75 5.93 -15.16 -12.81
CA ALA A 75 7.33 -15.41 -13.14
C ALA A 75 8.25 -15.37 -11.91
N TYR A 76 7.79 -14.74 -10.83
CA TYR A 76 8.57 -14.53 -9.61
C TYR A 76 8.02 -15.30 -8.40
N CYS A 77 6.70 -15.33 -8.20
CA CYS A 77 6.07 -16.03 -7.07
C CYS A 77 5.24 -17.27 -7.49
N GLY A 78 5.30 -17.66 -8.77
CA GLY A 78 4.71 -18.89 -9.30
C GLY A 78 3.25 -18.77 -9.71
N PHE A 79 2.82 -19.71 -10.57
CA PHE A 79 1.44 -19.82 -11.06
C PHE A 79 0.39 -19.85 -9.93
N PRO A 80 0.54 -20.62 -8.84
CA PRO A 80 -0.50 -20.69 -7.82
C PRO A 80 -0.84 -19.34 -7.20
N ARG A 81 0.17 -18.50 -6.90
CA ARG A 81 -0.03 -17.17 -6.32
C ARG A 81 -0.72 -16.23 -7.30
N SER A 82 -0.23 -16.18 -8.54
CA SER A 82 -0.81 -15.36 -9.60
C SER A 82 -2.26 -15.74 -9.94
N LEU A 83 -2.56 -17.05 -10.07
CA LEU A 83 -3.92 -17.52 -10.36
C LEU A 83 -4.90 -17.21 -9.22
N ARG A 84 -4.48 -17.39 -7.96
CA ARG A 84 -5.29 -16.99 -6.80
C ARG A 84 -5.53 -15.49 -6.75
N ALA A 85 -4.54 -14.69 -7.14
CA ALA A 85 -4.68 -13.25 -7.24
C ALA A 85 -5.66 -12.82 -8.34
N LEU A 86 -5.58 -13.43 -9.52
CA LEU A 86 -6.53 -13.18 -10.62
C LEU A 86 -7.97 -13.57 -10.23
N GLN A 87 -8.14 -14.70 -9.53
CA GLN A 87 -9.44 -15.09 -8.97
C GLN A 87 -9.98 -14.08 -7.97
N THR A 88 -9.11 -13.62 -7.06
CA THR A 88 -9.45 -12.57 -6.09
C THR A 88 -9.84 -11.27 -6.79
N PHE A 89 -9.18 -10.93 -7.90
CA PHE A 89 -9.52 -9.74 -8.68
C PHE A 89 -10.87 -9.87 -9.40
N MET A 90 -11.21 -11.06 -9.91
CA MET A 90 -12.56 -11.33 -10.42
C MET A 90 -13.63 -11.08 -9.33
N GLU A 91 -13.42 -11.59 -8.11
CA GLU A 91 -14.34 -11.37 -6.98
C GLU A 91 -14.50 -9.87 -6.66
N VAL A 92 -13.40 -9.10 -6.68
CA VAL A 92 -13.45 -7.64 -6.45
C VAL A 92 -14.29 -6.93 -7.52
N LEU A 93 -14.06 -7.24 -8.80
CA LEU A 93 -14.81 -6.63 -9.90
C LEU A 93 -16.30 -7.01 -9.86
N ASP A 94 -16.62 -8.26 -9.55
CA ASP A 94 -18.01 -8.72 -9.41
C ASP A 94 -18.72 -8.01 -8.25
N SER A 95 -18.05 -7.85 -7.10
CA SER A 95 -18.56 -7.11 -5.94
C SER A 95 -18.81 -5.63 -6.27
N ARG A 96 -17.84 -4.96 -6.91
CA ARG A 96 -17.96 -3.56 -7.34
C ARG A 96 -19.10 -3.37 -8.33
N LYS A 97 -19.23 -4.28 -9.31
CA LYS A 97 -20.34 -4.28 -10.26
C LYS A 97 -21.70 -4.46 -9.57
N ALA A 98 -21.81 -5.34 -8.58
CA ALA A 98 -23.03 -5.53 -7.79
C ALA A 98 -23.42 -4.27 -7.00
N GLN A 99 -22.44 -3.44 -6.64
CA GLN A 99 -22.65 -2.13 -6.00
C GLN A 99 -22.92 -1.00 -7.02
N GLY A 100 -23.03 -1.31 -8.32
CA GLY A 100 -23.27 -0.32 -9.38
C GLY A 100 -22.02 0.44 -9.82
N ILE A 101 -20.82 0.05 -9.35
CA ILE A 101 -19.55 0.65 -9.76
C ILE A 101 -19.09 -0.02 -11.06
N THR A 102 -18.80 0.78 -12.08
CA THR A 102 -18.27 0.31 -13.37
C THR A 102 -16.81 0.73 -13.50
N ASP A 103 -15.90 -0.23 -13.41
CA ASP A 103 -14.46 0.01 -13.52
C ASP A 103 -13.99 0.17 -14.98
N THR A 104 -12.99 1.02 -15.19
CA THR A 104 -12.41 1.26 -16.52
C THR A 104 -11.57 0.06 -16.95
N VAL A 105 -11.97 -0.62 -18.03
CA VAL A 105 -11.26 -1.82 -18.51
C VAL A 105 -9.81 -1.51 -18.94
N GLY A 106 -9.61 -0.35 -19.60
CA GLY A 106 -8.33 0.03 -20.18
C GLY A 106 -8.08 -0.61 -21.55
N ARG A 107 -6.93 -0.28 -22.16
CA ARG A 107 -6.52 -0.86 -23.44
C ARG A 107 -5.94 -2.27 -23.24
N GLU A 108 -5.82 -3.02 -24.33
CA GLU A 108 -5.04 -4.25 -24.37
C GLU A 108 -3.55 -3.95 -24.60
N ALA A 109 -2.69 -4.94 -24.30
CA ALA A 109 -1.28 -4.88 -24.66
C ALA A 109 -1.12 -4.85 -26.19
N SER A 110 -0.17 -4.06 -26.68
CA SER A 110 0.09 -3.96 -28.12
C SER A 110 0.53 -5.30 -28.70
N ALA A 111 0.10 -5.58 -29.94
CA ALA A 111 0.56 -6.76 -30.65
C ALA A 111 2.06 -6.66 -30.93
N ILE A 112 2.77 -7.77 -30.69
CA ILE A 112 4.20 -7.88 -30.95
C ILE A 112 4.42 -8.07 -32.44
N THR A 113 5.00 -7.05 -33.10
CA THR A 113 5.26 -7.07 -34.55
C THR A 113 6.69 -7.47 -34.92
N ASP A 114 7.61 -7.44 -33.94
CA ASP A 114 8.99 -7.89 -34.14
C ASP A 114 9.02 -9.42 -34.34
N LYS A 115 9.58 -9.86 -35.47
CA LYS A 115 9.66 -11.27 -35.88
C LYS A 115 11.04 -11.88 -35.68
N ARG A 116 11.99 -11.14 -35.10
CA ARG A 116 13.31 -11.70 -34.74
C ARG A 116 13.13 -12.78 -33.68
N GLU A 117 14.13 -13.66 -33.60
CA GLU A 117 14.19 -14.74 -32.61
C GLU A 117 13.99 -14.19 -31.19
N LYS A 118 13.12 -14.85 -30.42
CA LYS A 118 12.78 -14.42 -29.05
C LYS A 118 14.01 -14.31 -28.16
N TYR A 119 14.96 -15.24 -28.29
CA TYR A 119 16.16 -15.25 -27.48
C TYR A 119 16.99 -13.98 -27.72
N THR A 120 17.17 -13.58 -28.98
CA THR A 120 17.91 -12.37 -29.34
C THR A 120 17.26 -11.13 -28.75
N ARG A 121 15.94 -11.00 -28.89
CA ARG A 121 15.19 -9.85 -28.37
C ARG A 121 15.21 -9.79 -26.84
N GLY A 122 15.01 -10.92 -26.18
CA GLY A 122 15.10 -11.02 -24.74
C GLY A 122 16.50 -10.70 -24.19
N ALA A 123 17.55 -11.14 -24.89
CA ALA A 123 18.93 -10.82 -24.53
C ALA A 123 19.23 -9.32 -24.69
N GLU A 124 18.81 -8.71 -25.80
CA GLU A 124 18.94 -7.26 -26.05
C GLU A 124 18.17 -6.44 -25.01
N LEU A 125 16.96 -6.88 -24.62
CA LEU A 125 16.19 -6.18 -23.61
C LEU A 125 16.83 -6.30 -22.22
N LEU A 126 17.29 -7.50 -21.84
CA LEU A 126 18.00 -7.69 -20.58
C LEU A 126 19.28 -6.84 -20.53
N GLU A 127 20.04 -6.77 -21.64
CA GLU A 127 21.20 -5.88 -21.74
C GLU A 127 20.80 -4.42 -21.54
N LYS A 128 19.73 -3.98 -22.20
CA LYS A 128 19.22 -2.61 -22.06
C LYS A 128 18.83 -2.28 -20.62
N LEU A 129 18.17 -3.19 -19.92
CA LEU A 129 17.66 -2.99 -18.57
C LEU A 129 18.76 -3.12 -17.50
N SER A 130 19.64 -4.11 -17.62
CA SER A 130 20.67 -4.41 -16.61
C SER A 130 22.00 -3.71 -16.87
N GLY A 131 22.27 -3.35 -18.13
CA GLY A 131 23.58 -2.95 -18.66
C GLY A 131 24.61 -4.07 -18.71
N THR A 132 24.20 -5.32 -18.54
CA THR A 132 25.08 -6.49 -18.72
C THR A 132 25.08 -6.88 -20.19
N PRO A 133 26.24 -7.01 -20.85
CA PRO A 133 26.31 -7.37 -22.27
C PRO A 133 25.58 -8.69 -22.59
N ALA A 134 24.81 -8.72 -23.69
CA ALA A 134 24.05 -9.90 -24.10
C ALA A 134 24.95 -11.12 -24.42
N ASP A 135 26.21 -10.87 -24.79
CA ASP A 135 27.23 -11.87 -25.13
C ASP A 135 28.12 -12.27 -23.93
N ALA A 136 27.77 -11.82 -22.71
CA ALA A 136 28.48 -12.23 -21.50
C ALA A 136 28.52 -13.77 -21.38
N PRO A 137 29.68 -14.36 -21.00
CA PRO A 137 29.82 -15.80 -20.88
C PRO A 137 28.77 -16.40 -19.92
N LYS A 138 28.17 -17.53 -20.31
CA LYS A 138 27.25 -18.27 -19.45
C LYS A 138 28.02 -18.84 -18.26
N THR A 139 27.60 -18.50 -17.04
CA THR A 139 28.21 -18.97 -15.78
C THR A 139 27.14 -19.43 -14.79
N GLY A 140 27.54 -20.10 -13.71
CA GLY A 140 26.63 -20.54 -12.65
C GLY A 140 25.47 -21.40 -13.16
N TYR A 141 24.23 -21.04 -12.78
CA TYR A 141 23.04 -21.79 -13.17
C TYR A 141 22.86 -21.84 -14.71
N ALA A 142 23.30 -20.81 -15.44
CA ALA A 142 23.13 -20.74 -16.89
C ALA A 142 24.07 -21.71 -17.63
N ALA A 143 25.24 -21.99 -17.05
CA ALA A 143 26.14 -23.03 -17.56
C ALA A 143 25.68 -24.44 -17.12
N PHE A 144 25.17 -24.56 -15.90
CA PHE A 144 24.72 -25.83 -15.33
C PHE A 144 23.43 -26.36 -16.00
N ALA A 145 22.46 -25.48 -16.26
CA ALA A 145 21.18 -25.82 -16.88
C ALA A 145 20.81 -24.79 -17.97
N PRO A 146 21.41 -24.86 -19.17
CA PRO A 146 21.24 -23.82 -20.21
C PRO A 146 19.80 -23.51 -20.59
N ILE A 147 18.89 -24.48 -20.46
CA ILE A 147 17.46 -24.30 -20.78
C ILE A 147 16.80 -23.23 -19.91
N ILE A 148 17.23 -23.03 -18.65
CA ILE A 148 16.63 -22.01 -17.79
C ILE A 148 17.01 -20.60 -18.23
N GLU A 149 18.20 -20.44 -18.80
CA GLU A 149 18.66 -19.18 -19.37
C GLU A 149 17.93 -18.86 -20.68
N GLN A 150 17.62 -19.88 -21.49
CA GLN A 150 16.73 -19.73 -22.64
C GLN A 150 15.34 -19.24 -22.20
N TYR A 151 14.71 -19.88 -21.20
CA TYR A 151 13.40 -19.43 -20.70
C TYR A 151 13.46 -18.02 -20.09
N LEU A 152 14.53 -17.68 -19.38
CA LEU A 152 14.73 -16.34 -18.86
C LEU A 152 14.71 -15.29 -20.00
N LYS A 153 15.40 -15.55 -21.10
CA LYS A 153 15.45 -14.59 -22.23
C LYS A 153 14.16 -14.63 -23.06
N GLU A 154 13.74 -15.80 -23.52
CA GLU A 154 12.61 -15.95 -24.43
C GLU A 154 11.26 -15.68 -23.78
N HIS A 155 11.11 -16.04 -22.50
CA HIS A 155 9.83 -15.94 -21.83
C HIS A 155 9.78 -14.73 -20.89
N LEU A 156 10.72 -14.63 -19.94
CA LEU A 156 10.68 -13.52 -18.99
C LEU A 156 10.98 -12.19 -19.69
N PHE A 157 12.14 -12.04 -20.34
CA PHE A 157 12.49 -10.76 -20.94
C PHE A 157 11.80 -10.49 -22.28
N CYS A 158 11.54 -11.49 -23.12
CA CYS A 158 10.79 -11.24 -24.36
C CYS A 158 9.27 -11.25 -24.13
N ASP A 159 8.66 -12.37 -23.73
CA ASP A 159 7.18 -12.45 -23.69
C ASP A 159 6.52 -11.58 -22.60
N ILE A 160 7.15 -11.40 -21.43
CA ILE A 160 6.57 -10.64 -20.31
C ILE A 160 6.99 -9.17 -20.36
N PHE A 161 8.29 -8.88 -20.43
CA PHE A 161 8.79 -7.50 -20.32
C PHE A 161 8.54 -6.62 -21.55
N GLU A 162 8.29 -7.19 -22.73
CA GLU A 162 7.90 -6.42 -23.92
C GLU A 162 6.43 -5.98 -23.92
N ARG A 163 5.59 -6.54 -23.04
CA ARG A 163 4.20 -6.13 -22.91
C ARG A 163 4.12 -4.72 -22.37
N ASP A 164 3.43 -3.85 -23.10
CA ASP A 164 3.53 -2.40 -22.93
C ASP A 164 2.45 -1.78 -22.00
N LEU A 165 1.68 -2.60 -21.28
CA LEU A 165 0.68 -2.10 -20.32
C LEU A 165 1.30 -1.51 -19.05
N LEU A 166 2.51 -1.95 -18.69
CA LEU A 166 3.33 -1.35 -17.65
C LEU A 166 4.62 -0.83 -18.27
N THR A 167 5.10 0.30 -17.78
CA THR A 167 6.45 0.78 -18.08
C THR A 167 7.48 -0.18 -17.48
N TRP A 168 8.72 -0.14 -17.97
CA TRP A 168 9.80 -0.94 -17.39
C TRP A 168 10.14 -0.56 -15.95
N GLN A 169 9.97 0.72 -15.57
CA GLN A 169 10.10 1.16 -14.18
C GLN A 169 9.05 0.49 -13.29
N GLU A 170 7.79 0.51 -13.71
CA GLU A 170 6.68 -0.12 -12.98
C GLU A 170 6.84 -1.64 -12.86
N ARG A 171 7.28 -2.28 -13.93
CA ARG A 171 7.50 -3.72 -13.98
C ARG A 171 8.63 -4.15 -13.03
N GLU A 172 9.73 -3.41 -13.03
CA GLU A 172 10.84 -3.66 -12.10
C GLU A 172 10.47 -3.31 -10.66
N LEU A 173 9.67 -2.26 -10.44
CA LEU A 173 9.14 -1.94 -9.12
C LEU A 173 8.25 -3.07 -8.58
N ALA A 174 7.38 -3.65 -9.42
CA ALA A 174 6.60 -4.83 -9.08
C ALA A 174 7.51 -6.03 -8.74
N THR A 175 8.56 -6.26 -9.54
CA THR A 175 9.55 -7.32 -9.30
C THR A 175 10.23 -7.19 -7.94
N VAL A 176 10.80 -6.03 -7.61
CA VAL A 176 11.48 -5.85 -6.32
C VAL A 176 10.50 -5.94 -5.15
N SER A 177 9.24 -5.53 -5.34
CA SER A 177 8.19 -5.67 -4.33
C SER A 177 7.85 -7.13 -4.05
N ILE A 178 7.73 -7.96 -5.11
CA ILE A 178 7.51 -9.41 -4.98
C ILE A 178 8.70 -10.07 -4.26
N LEU A 179 9.92 -9.77 -4.70
CA LEU A 179 11.13 -10.37 -4.12
C LEU A 179 11.30 -9.97 -2.65
N THR A 180 11.00 -8.71 -2.29
CA THR A 180 11.02 -8.26 -0.90
C THR A 180 9.97 -9.01 -0.08
N ALA A 181 8.76 -9.17 -0.61
CA ALA A 181 7.67 -9.86 0.07
C ALA A 181 7.87 -11.38 0.21
N MET A 182 8.69 -12.00 -0.66
CA MET A 182 9.08 -13.41 -0.54
C MET A 182 10.10 -13.65 0.58
N GLY A 183 10.85 -12.63 0.99
CA GLY A 183 11.79 -12.69 2.11
C GLY A 183 13.08 -13.45 1.77
N GLU A 184 13.45 -14.40 2.63
CA GLU A 184 14.76 -15.07 2.58
C GLU A 184 14.92 -15.98 1.34
N GLY A 185 16.14 -16.05 0.82
CA GLY A 185 16.53 -16.96 -0.26
C GLY A 185 16.41 -16.39 -1.68
N VAL A 186 16.02 -15.11 -1.81
CA VAL A 186 15.95 -14.41 -3.11
C VAL A 186 16.84 -13.15 -3.16
N GLU A 187 17.76 -12.99 -2.21
CA GLU A 187 18.61 -11.81 -2.06
C GLU A 187 19.44 -11.47 -3.31
N PRO A 188 20.05 -12.44 -4.04
CA PRO A 188 20.78 -12.14 -5.28
C PRO A 188 19.88 -11.49 -6.34
N MET A 189 18.64 -11.96 -6.47
CA MET A 189 17.66 -11.43 -7.41
C MET A 189 17.17 -10.05 -6.96
N LEU A 190 16.87 -9.90 -5.66
CA LEU A 190 16.46 -8.60 -5.09
C LEU A 190 17.54 -7.54 -5.33
N LYS A 191 18.82 -7.87 -5.10
CA LYS A 191 19.95 -6.99 -5.36
C LYS A 191 20.04 -6.59 -6.84
N SER A 192 19.95 -7.56 -7.75
CA SER A 192 20.04 -7.30 -9.20
C SER A 192 18.89 -6.43 -9.70
N HIS A 193 17.64 -6.75 -9.33
CA HIS A 193 16.47 -5.98 -9.75
C HIS A 193 16.40 -4.59 -9.11
N SER A 194 16.89 -4.43 -7.87
CA SER A 194 17.05 -3.10 -7.25
C SER A 194 18.06 -2.24 -8.03
N ALA A 195 19.15 -2.83 -8.51
CA ALA A 195 20.11 -2.12 -9.36
C ALA A 195 19.51 -1.72 -10.72
N ILE A 196 18.64 -2.56 -11.29
CA ILE A 196 17.88 -2.23 -12.51
C ILE A 196 16.92 -1.05 -12.24
N CYS A 197 16.19 -1.07 -11.11
CA CYS A 197 15.33 0.06 -10.70
C CYS A 197 16.11 1.37 -10.67
N LEU A 198 17.27 1.38 -10.01
CA LEU A 198 18.15 2.57 -9.93
C LEU A 198 18.62 3.03 -11.31
N ARG A 199 19.03 2.10 -12.19
CA ARG A 199 19.46 2.43 -13.56
C ARG A 199 18.33 3.06 -14.38
N GLN A 200 17.10 2.60 -14.15
CA GLN A 200 15.92 3.15 -14.80
C GLN A 200 15.44 4.46 -14.17
N GLY A 201 16.08 4.93 -13.10
CA GLY A 201 15.77 6.20 -12.47
C GLY A 201 14.82 6.13 -11.27
N ILE A 202 14.44 4.94 -10.78
CA ILE A 202 13.82 4.87 -9.45
C ILE A 202 14.86 5.30 -8.41
N THR A 203 14.51 6.19 -7.48
CA THR A 203 15.46 6.69 -6.48
C THR A 203 15.63 5.72 -5.31
N GLU A 204 16.69 5.91 -4.52
CA GLU A 204 16.84 5.15 -3.27
C GLU A 204 15.72 5.46 -2.27
N GLY A 205 15.20 6.69 -2.21
CA GLY A 205 14.08 7.05 -1.35
C GLY A 205 12.80 6.33 -1.77
N GLN A 206 12.56 6.20 -3.08
CA GLN A 206 11.47 5.40 -3.62
C GLN A 206 11.60 3.92 -3.28
N LEU A 207 12.80 3.34 -3.35
CA LEU A 207 13.04 1.95 -2.93
C LEU A 207 12.85 1.77 -1.41
N ARG A 208 13.31 2.72 -0.59
CA ARG A 208 13.05 2.71 0.86
C ARG A 208 11.56 2.76 1.17
N GLN A 209 10.81 3.65 0.49
CA GLN A 209 9.35 3.73 0.64
C GLN A 209 8.66 2.45 0.18
N MET A 210 9.12 1.83 -0.92
CA MET A 210 8.63 0.53 -1.37
C MET A 210 8.81 -0.51 -0.27
N THR A 211 10.01 -0.63 0.33
CA THR A 211 10.25 -1.57 1.44
C THR A 211 9.34 -1.29 2.63
N THR A 212 9.11 -0.01 2.98
CA THR A 212 8.16 0.35 4.05
C THR A 212 6.74 -0.12 3.74
N LEU A 213 6.26 0.08 2.50
CA LEU A 213 4.93 -0.37 2.08
C LEU A 213 4.81 -1.89 2.08
N VAL A 214 5.85 -2.60 1.60
CA VAL A 214 5.87 -4.07 1.62
C VAL A 214 5.85 -4.56 3.07
N ASN A 215 6.71 -4.05 3.94
CA ASN A 215 6.74 -4.49 5.34
C ASN A 215 5.46 -4.14 6.10
N GLY A 216 4.83 -3.00 5.80
CA GLY A 216 3.54 -2.59 6.40
C GLY A 216 2.35 -3.46 6.01
N LEU A 217 2.49 -4.37 5.03
CA LEU A 217 1.48 -5.38 4.73
C LEU A 217 1.47 -6.55 5.72
N ASP A 218 2.48 -6.70 6.59
CA ASP A 218 2.54 -7.78 7.60
C ASP A 218 1.71 -7.45 8.87
N ASP A 219 0.77 -6.50 8.77
CA ASP A 219 0.37 -5.52 9.79
C ASP A 219 1.53 -4.58 10.10
N ASP A 220 1.37 -3.28 9.86
CA ASP A 220 1.90 -2.26 10.78
C ASP A 220 1.34 -0.90 10.39
N ASP A 221 0.31 -0.53 11.13
CA ASP A 221 0.05 0.87 11.44
C ASP A 221 1.40 1.63 11.59
N PRO A 222 1.63 2.76 10.91
CA PRO A 222 2.87 3.54 11.06
C PRO A 222 3.17 3.95 12.51
N PHE A 223 2.19 3.81 13.40
CA PHE A 223 2.27 4.02 14.82
C PHE A 223 2.40 2.68 15.55
N ALA A 224 3.45 2.54 16.37
CA ALA A 224 3.68 1.32 17.15
C ALA A 224 2.44 0.90 17.97
N ARG A 225 2.14 -0.41 17.95
CA ARG A 225 1.02 -1.04 18.69
C ARG A 225 1.02 -0.71 20.19
N GLY A 226 2.20 -0.57 20.78
CA GLY A 226 2.36 -0.29 22.20
C GLY A 226 2.25 -1.50 23.11
N THR A 227 2.05 -1.23 24.40
CA THR A 227 2.07 -2.26 25.45
C THR A 227 0.65 -2.75 25.72
N LEU A 228 0.51 -4.05 25.99
CA LEU A 228 -0.76 -4.63 26.42
C LEU A 228 -1.24 -3.93 27.70
N MET A 229 -2.46 -3.41 27.68
CA MET A 229 -3.06 -2.78 28.85
C MET A 229 -3.31 -3.82 29.95
N PRO A 230 -3.10 -3.47 31.23
CA PRO A 230 -3.53 -4.32 32.34
C PRO A 230 -5.06 -4.46 32.33
N ASP A 231 -5.58 -5.46 33.05
CA ASP A 231 -7.01 -5.69 33.19
C ASP A 231 -7.74 -4.40 33.58
N ASN A 232 -8.69 -4.00 32.73
CA ASN A 232 -9.41 -2.74 32.87
C ASN A 232 -10.90 -3.00 32.68
N PRO A 233 -11.76 -2.71 33.69
CA PRO A 233 -13.20 -2.99 33.60
C PRO A 233 -13.92 -2.18 32.52
N ASN A 234 -13.28 -1.15 31.96
CA ASN A 234 -13.81 -0.36 30.86
C ASN A 234 -13.53 -0.95 29.47
N PHE A 235 -12.92 -2.14 29.38
CA PHE A 235 -12.62 -2.83 28.11
C PHE A 235 -13.08 -4.28 28.20
N THR A 236 -13.77 -4.77 27.17
CA THR A 236 -14.30 -6.15 27.15
C THR A 236 -13.25 -7.22 26.81
N GLY A 237 -12.06 -6.81 26.38
CA GLY A 237 -10.99 -7.70 25.94
C GLY A 237 -9.62 -7.04 25.95
N LYS A 238 -8.68 -7.61 25.19
CA LYS A 238 -7.30 -7.10 25.12
C LYS A 238 -7.24 -5.82 24.29
N ALA A 239 -6.54 -4.82 24.81
CA ALA A 239 -6.19 -3.60 24.10
C ALA A 239 -4.72 -3.27 24.37
N TRP A 240 -4.05 -2.65 23.38
CA TRP A 240 -2.68 -2.17 23.50
C TRP A 240 -2.67 -0.65 23.38
N LEU A 241 -1.78 0.00 24.13
CA LEU A 241 -1.68 1.45 24.19
C LEU A 241 -0.23 1.90 23.99
N GLN A 242 -0.03 2.81 23.05
CA GLN A 242 1.21 3.57 22.88
C GLN A 242 0.93 5.06 23.09
N GLY A 243 1.46 5.67 24.15
CA GLY A 243 1.39 7.12 24.35
C GLY A 243 2.40 7.88 23.48
N TYR A 244 2.01 9.03 22.94
CA TYR A 244 2.87 9.94 22.19
C TYR A 244 2.91 11.35 22.78
N VAL A 245 1.76 11.88 23.18
CA VAL A 245 1.65 13.19 23.85
C VAL A 245 0.85 13.01 25.13
N THR A 246 1.42 13.47 26.23
CA THR A 246 0.88 13.43 27.58
C THR A 246 0.51 14.83 28.07
N PRO A 247 -0.32 14.97 29.12
CA PRO A 247 -0.62 16.29 29.69
C PRO A 247 0.63 17.08 30.11
N GLN A 248 1.70 16.39 30.48
CA GLN A 248 2.97 16.98 30.92
C GLN A 248 3.75 17.63 29.78
N ASP A 249 3.51 17.24 28.53
CA ASP A 249 4.18 17.81 27.36
C ASP A 249 3.67 19.22 27.00
N GLY A 250 2.58 19.68 27.60
CA GLY A 250 2.14 21.09 27.53
C GLY A 250 1.41 21.49 26.24
N PHE A 251 1.08 20.55 25.36
CA PHE A 251 0.37 20.84 24.10
C PHE A 251 -1.14 21.04 24.24
N GLY A 252 -1.70 20.91 25.44
CA GLY A 252 -3.15 21.04 25.68
C GLY A 252 -4.00 19.89 25.13
N CYS A 253 -3.36 18.80 24.72
CA CYS A 253 -3.99 17.58 24.21
C CYS A 253 -3.25 16.33 24.70
N THR A 254 -3.89 15.17 24.55
CA THR A 254 -3.23 13.87 24.59
C THR A 254 -3.26 13.23 23.21
N VAL A 255 -2.25 12.43 22.88
CA VAL A 255 -2.19 11.65 21.64
C VAL A 255 -1.68 10.26 21.98
N SER A 256 -2.43 9.24 21.56
CA SER A 256 -2.06 7.84 21.78
C SER A 256 -2.54 6.94 20.65
N ASN A 257 -1.74 5.93 20.29
CA ASN A 257 -2.22 4.82 19.47
C ASN A 257 -2.92 3.78 20.34
N VAL A 258 -4.10 3.33 19.91
CA VAL A 258 -4.88 2.30 20.60
C VAL A 258 -5.21 1.19 19.63
N THR A 259 -4.79 -0.04 19.95
CA THR A 259 -5.11 -1.25 19.18
C THR A 259 -6.08 -2.12 19.97
N PHE A 260 -7.22 -2.47 19.37
CA PHE A 260 -8.23 -3.38 19.93
C PHE A 260 -8.08 -4.76 19.29
N ALA A 261 -8.03 -5.82 20.11
CA ALA A 261 -8.20 -7.19 19.62
C ALA A 261 -9.60 -7.37 18.98
N PRO A 262 -9.82 -8.36 18.11
CA PRO A 262 -11.14 -8.58 17.51
C PRO A 262 -12.23 -8.71 18.57
N GLY A 263 -13.36 -8.01 18.37
CA GLY A 263 -14.47 -7.96 19.32
C GLY A 263 -14.27 -7.08 20.56
N CYS A 264 -13.05 -6.60 20.82
CA CYS A 264 -12.75 -5.74 21.97
C CYS A 264 -13.32 -4.34 21.76
N ARG A 265 -13.93 -3.78 22.80
CA ARG A 265 -14.51 -2.43 22.80
C ARG A 265 -14.40 -1.80 24.17
N ASN A 266 -14.43 -0.46 24.20
CA ASN A 266 -14.49 0.27 25.46
C ASN A 266 -15.95 0.47 25.93
N SER A 267 -16.12 0.76 27.22
CA SER A 267 -17.40 1.16 27.81
C SER A 267 -17.89 2.49 27.23
N TRP A 268 -19.19 2.74 27.37
CA TRP A 268 -19.75 4.06 27.10
C TRP A 268 -19.00 5.12 27.90
N HIS A 269 -18.66 6.24 27.26
CA HIS A 269 -17.94 7.33 27.92
C HIS A 269 -18.13 8.66 27.19
N SER A 270 -17.71 9.75 27.83
CA SER A 270 -17.66 11.09 27.22
C SER A 270 -16.43 11.87 27.64
N HIS A 271 -16.05 12.86 26.83
CA HIS A 271 -14.92 13.77 27.10
C HIS A 271 -15.42 15.21 27.18
N LYS A 272 -15.05 15.95 28.24
CA LYS A 272 -15.45 17.36 28.42
C LYS A 272 -14.89 18.28 27.34
N GLY A 273 -13.73 17.94 26.79
CA GLY A 273 -13.11 18.68 25.70
C GLY A 273 -13.46 18.17 24.30
N GLY A 274 -14.07 17.00 24.17
CA GLY A 274 -14.23 16.28 22.90
C GLY A 274 -12.98 15.46 22.53
N GLN A 275 -13.11 14.63 21.49
CA GLN A 275 -12.07 13.68 21.05
C GLN A 275 -12.06 13.55 19.53
N LEU A 276 -10.87 13.28 18.97
CA LEU A 276 -10.71 12.89 17.58
C LEU A 276 -10.16 11.46 17.50
N LEU A 277 -10.65 10.68 16.54
CA LEU A 277 -10.08 9.37 16.19
C LEU A 277 -9.60 9.42 14.75
N LEU A 278 -8.33 9.07 14.51
CA LEU A 278 -7.77 8.87 13.17
C LEU A 278 -7.52 7.38 12.96
N CYS A 279 -8.31 6.74 12.10
CA CYS A 279 -8.28 5.29 11.93
C CYS A 279 -7.10 4.89 11.05
N THR A 280 -6.26 3.97 11.54
CA THR A 280 -4.95 3.68 10.94
C THR A 280 -4.83 2.27 10.41
N SER A 281 -5.47 1.28 11.05
CA SER A 281 -5.48 -0.11 10.59
C SER A 281 -6.74 -0.86 11.02
N GLY A 282 -7.09 -1.92 10.28
CA GLY A 282 -8.15 -2.85 10.64
C GLY A 282 -9.58 -2.33 10.43
N LYS A 283 -10.56 -3.02 11.01
CA LYS A 283 -11.99 -2.71 10.93
C LYS A 283 -12.55 -2.48 12.33
N GLY A 284 -13.11 -1.30 12.56
CA GLY A 284 -13.64 -0.89 13.86
C GLY A 284 -15.10 -0.49 13.81
N TYR A 285 -15.67 -0.27 15.00
CA TYR A 285 -17.00 0.29 15.20
C TYR A 285 -16.90 1.53 16.08
N TYR A 286 -17.77 2.49 15.81
CA TYR A 286 -18.03 3.66 16.65
C TYR A 286 -19.53 3.90 16.78
N GLN A 287 -19.98 4.30 17.96
CA GLN A 287 -21.38 4.63 18.17
C GLN A 287 -21.54 5.78 19.15
N GLU A 288 -22.38 6.75 18.80
CA GLU A 288 -22.94 7.70 19.77
C GLU A 288 -24.22 7.15 20.39
N LYS A 289 -24.46 7.44 21.66
CA LYS A 289 -25.63 6.91 22.38
C LYS A 289 -26.93 7.32 21.68
N GLY A 290 -27.76 6.32 21.36
CA GLY A 290 -29.02 6.50 20.64
C GLY A 290 -28.90 6.66 19.11
N LYS A 291 -27.68 6.59 18.53
CA LYS A 291 -27.46 6.59 17.08
C LYS A 291 -27.05 5.20 16.57
N PRO A 292 -27.17 4.92 15.26
CA PRO A 292 -26.64 3.69 14.67
C PRO A 292 -25.13 3.57 14.79
N ILE A 293 -24.62 2.33 14.82
CA ILE A 293 -23.18 2.05 14.73
C ILE A 293 -22.64 2.48 13.38
N GLN A 294 -21.46 3.08 13.38
CA GLN A 294 -20.67 3.46 12.22
C GLN A 294 -19.49 2.48 12.08
N LEU A 295 -19.32 1.90 10.90
CA LEU A 295 -18.12 1.14 10.54
C LEU A 295 -16.92 2.10 10.40
N LEU A 296 -15.76 1.72 10.91
CA LEU A 296 -14.52 2.48 10.78
C LEU A 296 -13.49 1.67 10.00
N LEU A 297 -12.88 2.30 8.99
CA LEU A 297 -11.83 1.76 8.14
C LEU A 297 -10.59 2.66 8.17
N PRO A 298 -9.40 2.17 7.73
CA PRO A 298 -8.21 3.00 7.66
C PRO A 298 -8.43 4.24 6.78
N GLY A 299 -8.07 5.41 7.30
CA GLY A 299 -8.32 6.72 6.68
C GLY A 299 -9.57 7.44 7.20
N ASP A 300 -10.48 6.77 7.90
CA ASP A 300 -11.64 7.42 8.52
C ASP A 300 -11.23 8.34 9.68
N VAL A 301 -11.94 9.46 9.81
CA VAL A 301 -11.74 10.44 10.89
C VAL A 301 -13.05 10.67 11.62
N VAL A 302 -13.09 10.38 12.92
CA VAL A 302 -14.25 10.62 13.79
C VAL A 302 -14.02 11.88 14.61
N LYS A 303 -14.99 12.80 14.55
CA LYS A 303 -14.98 14.05 15.34
C LYS A 303 -16.06 13.96 16.41
N ILE A 304 -15.64 13.77 17.65
CA ILE A 304 -16.54 13.55 18.78
C ILE A 304 -16.64 14.86 19.55
N ALA A 305 -17.82 15.49 19.49
CA ALA A 305 -18.05 16.77 20.15
C ALA A 305 -17.99 16.63 21.70
N PRO A 306 -17.74 17.74 22.43
CA PRO A 306 -17.78 17.76 23.89
C PRO A 306 -19.04 17.12 24.47
N ASP A 307 -18.89 16.36 25.55
CA ASP A 307 -19.96 15.70 26.31
C ASP A 307 -20.78 14.65 25.54
N VAL A 308 -20.46 14.35 24.28
CA VAL A 308 -21.12 13.27 23.52
C VAL A 308 -20.75 11.91 24.12
N ILE A 309 -21.77 11.17 24.55
CA ILE A 309 -21.62 9.81 25.05
C ILE A 309 -21.45 8.86 23.86
N HIS A 310 -20.37 8.10 23.85
CA HIS A 310 -20.02 7.19 22.77
C HIS A 310 -19.21 5.98 23.25
N TRP A 311 -19.04 4.99 22.37
CA TRP A 311 -18.04 3.93 22.50
C TRP A 311 -17.38 3.68 21.15
N HIS A 312 -16.24 2.98 21.18
CA HIS A 312 -15.56 2.49 19.98
C HIS A 312 -14.75 1.22 20.28
N GLY A 313 -14.47 0.46 19.23
CA GLY A 313 -13.76 -0.82 19.36
C GLY A 313 -13.54 -1.50 18.02
N ALA A 314 -13.06 -2.73 18.07
CA ALA A 314 -12.86 -3.59 16.91
C ALA A 314 -14.16 -4.25 16.43
N ALA A 315 -14.23 -4.52 15.13
CA ALA A 315 -15.22 -5.43 14.56
C ALA A 315 -14.98 -6.88 15.05
N PRO A 316 -15.96 -7.80 14.93
CA PRO A 316 -15.83 -9.17 15.45
C PRO A 316 -14.71 -9.97 14.80
N ASP A 317 -14.37 -9.65 13.54
CA ASP A 317 -13.51 -10.43 12.66
C ASP A 317 -12.17 -9.76 12.32
N SER A 318 -11.84 -8.65 12.99
CA SER A 318 -10.66 -7.83 12.67
C SER A 318 -10.11 -7.16 13.91
N GLU A 319 -8.78 -6.98 13.99
CA GLU A 319 -8.22 -5.96 14.87
C GLU A 319 -8.63 -4.56 14.39
N PHE A 320 -8.47 -3.57 15.26
CA PHE A 320 -8.69 -2.17 14.91
C PHE A 320 -7.71 -1.27 15.63
N THR A 321 -7.03 -0.41 14.87
CA THR A 321 -6.09 0.57 15.41
C THR A 321 -6.45 1.98 14.98
N HIS A 322 -6.30 2.92 15.90
CA HIS A 322 -6.47 4.34 15.64
C HIS A 322 -5.64 5.22 16.59
N ILE A 323 -5.34 6.43 16.12
CA ILE A 323 -4.82 7.51 16.96
C ILE A 323 -5.98 8.23 17.63
N ALA A 324 -6.01 8.17 18.96
CA ALA A 324 -6.94 8.91 19.79
C ALA A 324 -6.31 10.23 20.24
N ILE A 325 -7.01 11.34 19.99
CA ILE A 325 -6.59 12.68 20.40
C ILE A 325 -7.61 13.25 21.37
N GLY A 326 -7.25 13.32 22.65
CA GLY A 326 -8.04 14.03 23.67
C GLY A 326 -7.77 15.53 23.58
N THR A 327 -8.80 16.35 23.42
CA THR A 327 -8.65 17.80 23.22
C THR A 327 -9.10 18.57 24.46
N GLN A 328 -8.63 19.82 24.63
CA GLN A 328 -9.08 20.76 25.68
C GLN A 328 -9.07 20.14 27.09
N LEU A 329 -7.92 19.59 27.49
CA LEU A 329 -7.78 18.85 28.74
C LEU A 329 -8.08 19.69 30.00
N ASP A 330 -7.97 21.02 29.89
CA ASP A 330 -8.32 21.99 30.93
C ASP A 330 -9.81 21.95 31.32
N LYS A 331 -10.68 21.44 30.44
CA LYS A 331 -12.12 21.28 30.71
C LYS A 331 -12.47 20.03 31.53
N GLY A 332 -11.51 19.14 31.75
CA GLY A 332 -11.69 17.89 32.50
C GLY A 332 -11.47 16.64 31.65
N GLY A 333 -11.27 15.50 32.33
CA GLY A 333 -10.95 14.22 31.70
C GLY A 333 -12.17 13.42 31.23
N VAL A 334 -11.90 12.15 30.91
CA VAL A 334 -12.91 11.17 30.52
C VAL A 334 -13.89 10.87 31.66
N THR A 335 -15.17 10.79 31.33
CA THR A 335 -16.22 10.28 32.22
C THR A 335 -16.68 8.92 31.69
N TRP A 336 -16.32 7.85 32.41
CA TRP A 336 -16.73 6.47 32.09
C TRP A 336 -18.14 6.18 32.62
N LEU A 337 -18.90 5.39 31.85
CA LEU A 337 -20.26 4.96 32.14
C LEU A 337 -20.34 3.42 32.10
N GLU A 338 -21.54 2.88 31.92
CA GLU A 338 -21.78 1.45 31.83
C GLU A 338 -21.06 0.76 30.64
N PRO A 339 -20.69 -0.53 30.79
CA PRO A 339 -20.20 -1.33 29.67
C PRO A 339 -21.23 -1.43 28.53
N VAL A 340 -20.71 -1.50 27.30
CA VAL A 340 -21.53 -1.74 26.10
C VAL A 340 -21.99 -3.20 26.10
N THR A 341 -23.30 -3.43 26.07
CA THR A 341 -23.83 -4.81 26.07
C THR A 341 -23.53 -5.53 24.77
N ASP A 342 -23.59 -6.86 24.77
CA ASP A 342 -23.42 -7.64 23.54
C ASP A 342 -24.55 -7.36 22.54
N GLU A 343 -25.76 -7.10 23.01
CA GLU A 343 -26.88 -6.71 22.14
C GLU A 343 -26.64 -5.36 21.47
N GLU A 344 -26.12 -4.37 22.20
CA GLU A 344 -25.74 -3.07 21.64
C GLU A 344 -24.63 -3.24 20.59
N TYR A 345 -23.56 -3.98 20.92
CA TYR A 345 -22.43 -4.24 20.04
C TYR A 345 -22.84 -4.96 18.74
N ASN A 346 -23.71 -5.96 18.84
CA ASN A 346 -24.17 -6.77 17.71
C ASN A 346 -25.30 -6.10 16.91
N SER A 347 -25.69 -4.87 17.23
CA SER A 347 -26.77 -4.14 16.55
C SER A 347 -26.36 -3.52 15.20
N TYR A 348 -25.08 -3.65 14.80
CA TYR A 348 -24.58 -3.13 13.54
C TYR A 348 -25.32 -3.77 12.36
N LYS A 349 -25.80 -2.92 11.45
CA LYS A 349 -26.41 -3.32 10.18
C LYS A 349 -25.64 -2.64 9.08
N GLU A 350 -25.13 -3.44 8.15
CA GLU A 350 -24.40 -2.94 7.00
C GLU A 350 -25.30 -2.00 6.20
N SER A 351 -24.89 -0.73 6.09
CA SER A 351 -25.63 0.27 5.33
C SER A 351 -25.14 0.27 3.88
N ASN A 352 -26.03 0.00 2.92
CA ASN A 352 -25.74 -0.02 1.47
C ASN A 352 -25.35 1.34 0.85
N ASN A 353 -25.02 2.36 1.66
CA ASN A 353 -24.67 3.70 1.20
C ASN A 353 -23.33 4.13 1.82
N ARG A 354 -22.23 3.92 1.09
CA ARG A 354 -21.00 4.70 1.23
C ARG A 354 -20.49 5.06 -0.15
#